data_AF-A0AAD9BER8-F1
#
_entry.id   AF-A0AAD9BER8-F1
#
_cell.length_a   1.000
_cell.length_b   1.000
_cell.length_c   1.000
_cell.angle_alpha   90.00
_cell.angle_beta   90.00
_cell.angle_gamma   90.00
#
_symmetry.space_group_name_H-M   'P 1'
#
loop_
_entity.id
_entity.type
_entity.pdbx_description
1 polymer ?
#
loop_
_entity_poly.entity_id
_entity_poly.type
_entity_poly.pdbx_seq_one_letter_code
_entity_poly.pdbx_strand_id
1 'polypeptide(L)'
;MSTNMATSSNYWEDLRKQARQLENELDLKLVSFNNMLVAMTTELEQLLANLSAVNDKMAEYTNTPGVVSHNAALMHTLQRHRDILQDYTHEFHKTKSNFFSLREREDLLGSVHRDIESYKSSTGVNNRRTELFLKEHEHLRNSDSLIDNAISIAMATKENITFQRGMFKSIQTRVTTLANRFPTINSLIQKINLRKRRDSLILGGVIGVCTILLLLYTFH
;
A
#
# COMPACT_ATOMS: atom_id res chain seq x y z
N MET A 1 -22.55 -33.06 -53.49
CA MET A 1 -22.32 -32.44 -52.16
C MET A 1 -21.39 -33.27 -51.27
N SER A 2 -21.39 -34.61 -51.34
CA SER A 2 -20.61 -35.48 -50.42
C SER A 2 -19.08 -35.52 -50.64
N THR A 3 -18.58 -35.13 -51.81
CA THR A 3 -17.15 -35.16 -52.15
C THR A 3 -16.33 -34.06 -51.48
N ASN A 4 -16.91 -32.87 -51.24
CA ASN A 4 -16.22 -31.75 -50.60
C ASN A 4 -16.07 -31.90 -49.07
N MET A 5 -16.97 -32.64 -48.41
CA MET A 5 -16.82 -32.93 -46.96
C MET A 5 -15.73 -33.96 -46.69
N ALA A 6 -15.55 -34.94 -47.58
CA ALA A 6 -14.52 -35.96 -47.43
C ALA A 6 -13.10 -35.39 -47.64
N THR A 7 -12.91 -34.47 -48.59
CA THR A 7 -11.60 -33.83 -48.83
C THR A 7 -11.18 -32.90 -47.69
N SER A 8 -12.09 -32.11 -47.12
CA SER A 8 -11.80 -31.32 -45.92
C SER A 8 -11.51 -32.19 -44.69
N SER A 9 -12.18 -33.33 -44.53
CA SER A 9 -11.92 -34.27 -43.44
C SER A 9 -10.53 -34.91 -43.54
N ASN A 10 -10.07 -35.24 -44.74
CA ASN A 10 -8.73 -35.79 -44.96
C ASN A 10 -7.63 -34.74 -44.71
N TYR A 11 -7.84 -33.50 -45.18
CA TYR A 11 -6.90 -32.41 -44.96
C TYR A 11 -6.72 -32.07 -43.46
N TRP A 12 -7.80 -32.10 -42.68
CA TRP A 12 -7.74 -31.93 -41.23
C TRP A 12 -6.94 -33.05 -40.54
N GLU A 13 -7.16 -34.30 -40.94
CA GLU A 13 -6.39 -35.44 -40.39
C GLU A 13 -4.90 -35.34 -40.73
N ASP A 14 -4.54 -34.85 -41.91
CA ASP A 14 -3.14 -34.61 -42.29
C ASP A 14 -2.50 -33.50 -41.46
N LEU A 15 -3.20 -32.37 -41.26
CA LEU A 15 -2.75 -31.30 -40.37
C LEU A 15 -2.59 -31.78 -38.93
N ARG A 16 -3.52 -32.60 -38.43
CA ARG A 16 -3.45 -33.18 -37.09
C ARG A 16 -2.24 -34.10 -36.93
N LYS A 17 -1.93 -34.93 -37.93
CA LYS A 17 -0.73 -35.77 -37.94
C LYS A 17 0.54 -34.91 -37.97
N GLN A 18 0.56 -33.84 -38.76
CA GLN A 18 1.68 -32.91 -38.83
C GLN A 18 1.91 -32.20 -37.49
N ALA A 19 0.85 -31.74 -36.83
CA ALA A 19 0.93 -31.13 -35.50
C ALA A 19 1.53 -32.10 -34.47
N ARG A 20 1.02 -33.35 -34.43
CA ARG A 20 1.57 -34.40 -33.55
C ARG A 20 3.03 -34.71 -33.83
N GLN A 21 3.44 -34.70 -35.08
CA GLN A 21 4.83 -34.92 -35.45
C GLN A 21 5.72 -33.79 -34.94
N LEU A 22 5.28 -32.54 -35.08
CA LEU A 22 6.00 -31.37 -34.55
C LEU A 22 6.06 -31.38 -33.02
N GLU A 23 4.96 -31.73 -32.34
CA GLU A 23 4.91 -31.90 -30.88
C GLU A 23 5.95 -32.93 -30.42
N ASN A 24 5.98 -34.12 -31.04
CA ASN A 24 6.97 -35.15 -30.71
C ASN A 24 8.41 -34.70 -30.97
N GLU A 25 8.65 -33.99 -32.07
CA GLU A 25 9.99 -33.47 -32.38
C GLU A 25 10.43 -32.41 -31.36
N LEU A 26 9.51 -31.55 -30.90
CA LEU A 26 9.76 -30.57 -29.84
C LEU A 26 10.10 -31.28 -28.52
N ASP A 27 9.32 -32.28 -28.11
CA ASP A 27 9.56 -33.02 -26.88
C ASP A 27 10.93 -33.69 -26.87
N LEU A 28 11.31 -34.34 -27.99
CA LEU A 28 12.63 -34.95 -28.14
C LEU A 28 13.76 -33.92 -28.05
N LYS A 29 13.60 -32.76 -28.69
CA LYS A 29 14.60 -31.68 -28.63
C LYS A 29 14.71 -31.08 -27.23
N LEU A 30 13.60 -30.89 -26.52
CA LEU A 30 13.59 -30.39 -25.15
C LEU A 30 14.29 -31.36 -24.19
N VAL A 31 14.03 -32.67 -24.31
CA VAL A 31 14.72 -33.69 -23.51
C VAL A 31 16.21 -33.72 -23.84
N SER A 32 16.59 -33.69 -25.12
CA SER A 32 17.99 -33.64 -25.55
C SER A 32 18.73 -32.42 -25.00
N PHE A 33 18.11 -31.24 -25.10
CA PHE A 33 18.66 -29.99 -24.58
C PHE A 33 18.88 -30.06 -23.07
N ASN A 34 17.90 -30.57 -22.31
CA ASN A 34 18.04 -30.78 -20.86
C ASN A 34 19.20 -31.71 -20.51
N ASN A 35 19.34 -32.83 -21.24
CA ASN A 35 20.45 -33.77 -21.01
C ASN A 35 21.81 -33.15 -21.33
N MET A 36 21.90 -32.35 -22.41
CA MET A 36 23.12 -31.62 -22.77
C MET A 36 23.53 -30.61 -21.69
N LEU A 37 22.56 -29.88 -21.11
CA LEU A 37 22.83 -28.95 -20.02
C LEU A 37 23.38 -29.65 -18.77
N VAL A 38 22.80 -30.81 -18.41
CA VAL A 38 23.30 -31.61 -17.29
C VAL A 38 24.72 -32.10 -17.56
N ALA A 39 24.98 -32.65 -18.75
CA ALA A 39 26.30 -33.11 -19.14
C ALA A 39 27.35 -31.99 -19.07
N MET A 40 27.05 -30.83 -19.65
CA MET A 40 27.95 -29.66 -19.62
C MET A 40 28.21 -29.17 -18.20
N THR A 41 27.18 -29.16 -17.34
CA THR A 41 27.34 -28.78 -15.94
C THR A 41 28.30 -29.74 -15.21
N THR A 42 28.14 -31.05 -15.43
CA THR A 42 29.02 -32.06 -14.82
C THR A 42 30.46 -31.99 -15.35
N GLU A 43 30.64 -31.69 -16.63
CA GLU A 43 31.97 -31.51 -17.24
C GLU A 43 32.70 -30.31 -16.65
N LEU A 44 32.00 -29.19 -16.43
CA LEU A 44 32.57 -28.00 -15.77
C LEU A 44 32.97 -28.30 -14.31
N GLU A 45 32.16 -29.04 -13.56
CA GLU A 45 32.50 -29.47 -12.20
C GLU A 45 33.77 -30.34 -12.17
N GLN A 46 33.91 -31.27 -13.12
CA GLN A 46 35.10 -32.10 -13.26
C GLN A 46 36.33 -31.27 -13.62
N LEU A 47 36.21 -30.29 -14.53
CA LEU A 47 37.31 -29.40 -14.89
C LEU A 47 37.78 -28.54 -13.71
N LEU A 48 36.85 -27.99 -12.93
CA LEU A 48 37.17 -27.24 -11.70
C LEU A 48 37.88 -28.13 -10.67
N ALA A 49 37.39 -29.36 -10.46
CA ALA A 49 38.01 -30.32 -9.55
C ALA A 49 39.43 -30.70 -10.01
N ASN A 50 39.62 -30.93 -11.31
CA ASN A 50 40.92 -31.23 -11.90
C ASN A 50 41.90 -30.06 -11.73
N LEU A 51 41.45 -28.82 -11.96
CA LEU A 51 42.28 -27.63 -11.76
C LEU A 51 42.65 -27.44 -10.29
N SER A 52 41.74 -27.71 -9.35
CA SER A 52 42.04 -27.75 -7.92
C SER A 52 43.14 -28.77 -7.61
N ALA A 53 43.00 -30.00 -8.10
CA ALA A 53 43.99 -31.06 -7.85
C ALA A 53 45.37 -30.71 -8.45
N VAL A 54 45.42 -30.02 -9.59
CA VAL A 54 46.68 -29.52 -10.16
C VAL A 54 47.27 -28.40 -9.30
N ASN A 55 46.45 -27.47 -8.82
CA ASN A 55 46.88 -26.43 -7.88
C ASN A 55 47.44 -27.01 -6.58
N ASP A 56 46.83 -28.09 -6.06
CA ASP A 56 47.30 -28.77 -4.85
C ASP A 56 48.66 -29.45 -5.07
N LYS A 57 48.86 -30.11 -6.22
CA LYS A 57 50.16 -30.68 -6.62
C LYS A 57 51.24 -29.59 -6.78
N MET A 58 50.89 -28.45 -7.36
CA MET A 58 51.79 -27.31 -7.45
C MET A 58 52.16 -26.79 -6.05
N ALA A 59 51.19 -26.74 -5.13
CA ALA A 59 51.45 -26.37 -3.74
C ALA A 59 52.40 -27.35 -3.05
N GLU A 60 52.20 -28.65 -3.19
CA GLU A 60 53.08 -29.69 -2.64
C GLU A 60 54.52 -29.54 -3.15
N TYR A 61 54.70 -29.35 -4.46
CA TYR A 61 56.02 -29.10 -5.05
C TYR A 61 56.71 -27.88 -4.43
N THR A 62 55.96 -26.80 -4.27
CA THR A 62 56.52 -25.56 -3.70
C THR A 62 56.84 -25.62 -2.21
N ASN A 63 56.27 -26.57 -1.46
CA ASN A 63 56.56 -26.78 -0.04
C ASN A 63 57.69 -27.79 0.20
N THR A 64 58.29 -28.35 -0.86
CA THR A 64 59.36 -29.34 -0.74
C THR A 64 60.63 -28.70 -0.15
N PRO A 65 61.17 -29.22 0.98
CA PRO A 65 62.38 -28.67 1.62
C PRO A 65 63.57 -28.67 0.65
N GLY A 66 64.15 -27.48 0.42
CA GLY A 66 65.28 -27.27 -0.50
C GLY A 66 64.95 -26.47 -1.76
N VAL A 67 63.68 -26.39 -2.18
CA VAL A 67 63.25 -25.61 -3.36
C VAL A 67 62.77 -24.19 -2.97
N VAL A 68 62.28 -24.04 -1.74
CA VAL A 68 61.56 -22.85 -1.24
C VAL A 68 62.46 -21.59 -1.10
N SER A 69 63.79 -21.77 -1.00
CA SER A 69 64.71 -20.67 -0.66
C SER A 69 64.94 -19.65 -1.79
N HIS A 70 64.51 -19.89 -3.04
CA HIS A 70 64.90 -19.06 -4.20
C HIS A 70 63.81 -18.70 -5.23
N ASN A 71 62.53 -19.04 -5.04
CA ASN A 71 61.55 -18.87 -6.11
C ASN A 71 60.25 -18.14 -5.70
N ALA A 72 60.37 -16.88 -5.28
CA ALA A 72 59.21 -15.99 -5.07
C ALA A 72 58.27 -15.94 -6.29
N ALA A 73 58.81 -16.05 -7.50
CA ALA A 73 58.03 -16.13 -8.73
C ALA A 73 57.08 -17.35 -8.78
N LEU A 74 57.51 -18.52 -8.28
CA LEU A 74 56.66 -19.73 -8.24
C LEU A 74 55.51 -19.57 -7.23
N MET A 75 55.78 -18.96 -6.08
CA MET A 75 54.77 -18.62 -5.08
C MET A 75 53.69 -17.69 -5.66
N HIS A 76 54.10 -16.63 -6.36
CA HIS A 76 53.17 -15.70 -6.99
C HIS A 76 52.35 -16.36 -8.10
N THR A 77 52.96 -17.22 -8.92
CA THR A 77 52.25 -17.97 -9.95
C THR A 77 51.22 -18.92 -9.34
N LEU A 78 51.57 -19.68 -8.31
CA LEU A 78 50.63 -20.56 -7.61
C LEU A 78 49.47 -19.77 -6.99
N GLN A 79 49.76 -18.63 -6.35
CA GLN A 79 48.73 -17.77 -5.79
C GLN A 79 47.76 -17.30 -6.89
N ARG A 80 48.30 -16.83 -8.03
CA ARG A 80 47.48 -16.43 -9.17
C ARG A 80 46.59 -17.56 -9.70
N HIS A 81 47.10 -18.79 -9.77
CA HIS A 81 46.29 -19.93 -10.19
C HIS A 81 45.18 -20.28 -9.20
N ARG A 82 45.39 -20.06 -7.90
CA ARG A 82 44.33 -20.21 -6.88
C ARG A 82 43.26 -19.13 -7.03
N ASP A 83 43.66 -17.89 -7.25
CA ASP A 83 42.74 -16.77 -7.45
C ASP A 83 41.87 -17.03 -8.70
N ILE A 84 42.49 -17.43 -9.83
CA ILE A 84 41.77 -17.78 -11.06
C ILE A 84 40.79 -18.95 -10.85
N LEU A 85 41.21 -20.00 -10.13
CA LEU A 85 40.32 -21.13 -9.81
C LEU A 85 39.14 -20.67 -8.97
N GLN A 86 39.37 -19.79 -7.99
CA GLN A 86 38.32 -19.24 -7.14
C GLN A 86 37.32 -18.42 -7.97
N ASP A 87 37.81 -17.56 -8.87
CA ASP A 87 36.97 -16.75 -9.77
C ASP A 87 36.09 -17.64 -10.66
N TYR A 88 36.67 -18.66 -11.31
CA TYR A 88 35.90 -19.59 -12.13
C TYR A 88 34.89 -20.39 -11.32
N THR A 89 35.26 -20.82 -10.11
CA THR A 89 34.34 -21.52 -9.21
C THR A 89 33.17 -20.62 -8.83
N HIS A 90 33.41 -19.35 -8.53
CA HIS A 90 32.36 -18.40 -8.20
C HIS A 90 31.40 -18.18 -9.37
N GLU A 91 31.92 -17.87 -10.56
CA GLU A 91 31.08 -17.63 -11.75
C GLU A 91 30.30 -18.88 -12.18
N PHE A 92 30.89 -20.08 -12.02
CA PHE A 92 30.16 -21.33 -12.24
C PHE A 92 28.96 -21.48 -11.29
N HIS A 93 29.17 -21.31 -9.98
CA HIS A 93 28.09 -21.45 -8.99
C HIS A 93 26.99 -20.40 -9.20
N LYS A 94 27.37 -19.17 -9.52
CA LYS A 94 26.43 -18.08 -9.85
C LYS A 94 25.59 -18.42 -11.08
N THR A 95 26.21 -18.91 -12.15
CA THR A 95 25.51 -19.33 -13.37
C THR A 95 24.57 -20.51 -13.11
N LYS A 96 25.06 -21.53 -12.40
CA LYS A 96 24.28 -22.70 -11.98
C LYS A 96 23.06 -22.28 -11.15
N SER A 97 23.26 -21.43 -10.14
CA SER A 97 22.17 -20.94 -9.29
C SER A 97 21.13 -20.14 -10.06
N ASN A 98 21.54 -19.30 -11.03
CA ASN A 98 20.62 -18.55 -11.88
C ASN A 98 19.79 -19.48 -12.77
N PHE A 99 20.39 -20.54 -13.32
CA PHE A 99 19.65 -21.54 -14.07
C PHE A 99 18.59 -22.25 -13.21
N PHE A 100 18.95 -22.65 -11.99
CA PHE A 100 17.99 -23.29 -11.07
C PHE A 100 16.84 -22.35 -10.68
N SER A 101 17.12 -21.07 -10.39
CA SER A 101 16.06 -20.12 -10.02
C SER A 101 15.12 -19.79 -11.18
N LEU A 102 15.64 -19.72 -12.42
CA LEU A 102 14.82 -19.58 -13.62
C LEU A 102 13.93 -20.80 -13.84
N ARG A 103 14.48 -22.00 -13.65
CA ARG A 103 13.73 -23.26 -13.77
C ARG A 103 12.64 -23.38 -12.70
N GLU A 104 12.95 -23.09 -11.44
CA GLU A 104 11.97 -23.08 -10.35
C GLU A 104 10.85 -22.08 -10.62
N ARG A 105 11.20 -20.88 -11.11
CA ARG A 105 10.22 -19.88 -11.55
C ARG A 105 9.34 -20.42 -12.68
N GLU A 106 9.91 -21.10 -13.66
CA GLU A 106 9.14 -21.72 -14.74
C GLU A 106 8.20 -22.83 -14.22
N ASP A 107 8.67 -23.69 -13.32
CA ASP A 107 7.85 -24.75 -12.72
C ASP A 107 6.66 -24.17 -11.93
N LEU A 108 6.90 -23.10 -11.16
CA LEU A 108 5.87 -22.37 -10.42
C LEU A 108 4.89 -21.65 -11.36
N LEU A 109 5.38 -20.95 -12.38
CA LEU A 109 4.53 -20.26 -13.35
C LEU A 109 3.78 -21.26 -14.26
N GLY A 110 4.35 -22.42 -14.52
CA GLY A 110 3.71 -23.52 -15.24
C GLY A 110 2.53 -24.08 -14.46
N SER A 111 2.62 -24.19 -13.12
CA SER A 111 1.47 -24.57 -12.30
C SER A 111 0.38 -23.50 -12.36
N VAL A 112 0.75 -22.23 -12.21
CA VAL A 112 -0.20 -21.11 -12.27
C VAL A 112 -0.87 -21.01 -13.65
N HIS A 113 -0.12 -21.22 -14.73
CA HIS A 113 -0.68 -21.22 -16.08
C HIS A 113 -1.66 -22.38 -16.28
N ARG A 114 -1.32 -23.59 -15.81
CA ARG A 114 -2.22 -24.75 -15.82
C ARG A 114 -3.46 -24.51 -14.96
N ASP A 115 -3.31 -23.89 -13.79
CA ASP A 115 -4.43 -23.56 -12.91
C ASP A 115 -5.34 -22.50 -13.54
N ILE A 116 -4.78 -21.46 -14.17
CA ILE A 116 -5.52 -20.43 -14.91
C ILE A 116 -6.24 -21.05 -16.12
N GLU A 117 -5.60 -21.94 -16.87
CA GLU A 117 -6.20 -22.65 -17.99
C GLU A 117 -7.28 -23.64 -17.52
N SER A 118 -7.10 -24.29 -16.38
CA SER A 118 -8.13 -25.13 -15.75
C SER A 118 -9.33 -24.31 -15.28
N TYR A 119 -9.10 -23.13 -14.70
CA TYR A 119 -10.15 -22.21 -14.29
C TYR A 119 -10.92 -21.70 -15.52
N LYS A 120 -10.20 -21.33 -16.57
CA LYS A 120 -10.77 -20.85 -17.84
C LYS A 120 -11.49 -21.95 -18.63
N SER A 121 -11.02 -23.20 -18.61
CA SER A 121 -11.70 -24.34 -19.24
C SER A 121 -12.88 -24.86 -18.42
N SER A 122 -12.90 -24.63 -17.09
CA SER A 122 -14.06 -24.91 -16.22
C SER A 122 -15.24 -23.94 -16.40
N THR A 123 -15.11 -22.94 -17.28
CA THR A 123 -16.15 -21.94 -17.64
C THR A 123 -17.34 -22.55 -18.41
N GLY A 124 -17.58 -23.86 -18.29
CA GLY A 124 -18.82 -24.52 -18.66
C GLY A 124 -19.82 -24.48 -17.50
N VAL A 125 -20.62 -23.41 -17.44
CA VAL A 125 -21.91 -23.33 -16.70
C VAL A 125 -21.87 -23.24 -15.16
N ASN A 126 -21.01 -23.97 -14.45
CA ASN A 126 -21.08 -24.04 -12.98
C ASN A 126 -20.38 -22.89 -12.23
N ASN A 127 -19.39 -22.24 -12.83
CA ASN A 127 -18.53 -21.27 -12.12
C ASN A 127 -19.06 -19.82 -12.13
N ARG A 128 -19.96 -19.46 -13.07
CA ARG A 128 -20.53 -18.10 -13.17
C ARG A 128 -21.33 -17.71 -11.92
N ARG A 129 -21.98 -18.70 -11.30
CA ARG A 129 -22.74 -18.50 -10.05
C ARG A 129 -21.81 -18.30 -8.87
N THR A 130 -20.72 -19.08 -8.79
CA THR A 130 -19.71 -18.96 -7.73
C THR A 130 -18.96 -17.63 -7.82
N GLU A 131 -18.56 -17.18 -9.02
CA GLU A 131 -17.95 -15.86 -9.22
C GLU A 131 -18.90 -14.72 -8.84
N LEU A 132 -20.19 -14.84 -9.15
CA LEU A 132 -21.18 -13.84 -8.77
C LEU A 132 -21.27 -13.72 -7.23
N PHE A 133 -21.31 -14.85 -6.52
CA PHE A 133 -21.35 -14.86 -5.06
C PHE A 133 -20.05 -14.36 -4.43
N LEU A 134 -18.89 -14.69 -4.99
CA LEU A 134 -17.61 -14.17 -4.49
C LEU A 134 -17.50 -12.66 -4.67
N LYS A 135 -17.93 -12.16 -5.85
CA LYS A 135 -17.99 -10.72 -6.12
C LYS A 135 -18.99 -10.01 -5.21
N GLU A 136 -20.16 -10.61 -4.96
CA GLU A 136 -21.14 -10.10 -4.00
C GLU A 136 -20.57 -10.06 -2.58
N HIS A 137 -19.84 -11.10 -2.16
CA HIS A 137 -19.19 -11.15 -0.86
C HIS A 137 -18.13 -10.05 -0.70
N GLU A 138 -17.35 -9.78 -1.75
CA GLU A 138 -16.40 -8.68 -1.77
C GLU A 138 -17.11 -7.32 -1.64
N HIS A 139 -18.21 -7.11 -2.37
CA HIS A 139 -19.03 -5.91 -2.25
C HIS A 139 -19.65 -5.76 -0.85
N LEU A 140 -20.12 -6.84 -0.24
CA LEU A 140 -20.63 -6.84 1.13
C LEU A 140 -19.55 -6.47 2.13
N ARG A 141 -18.35 -7.05 2.04
CA ARG A 141 -17.23 -6.71 2.91
C ARG A 141 -16.80 -5.25 2.75
N ASN A 142 -16.79 -4.75 1.52
CA ASN A 142 -16.47 -3.35 1.26
C ASN A 142 -17.57 -2.41 1.81
N SER A 143 -18.84 -2.81 1.70
CA SER A 143 -19.98 -2.09 2.27
C SER A 143 -19.93 -2.07 3.80
N ASP A 144 -19.54 -3.18 4.44
CA ASP A 144 -19.42 -3.29 5.90
C ASP A 144 -18.41 -2.28 6.45
N SER A 145 -17.24 -2.18 5.81
CA SER A 145 -16.23 -1.17 6.17
C SER A 145 -16.71 0.27 5.95
N LEU A 146 -17.48 0.53 4.88
CA LEU A 146 -18.06 1.84 4.63
C LEU A 146 -19.13 2.20 5.68
N ILE A 147 -19.91 1.23 6.13
CA ILE A 147 -20.91 1.39 7.18
C ILE A 147 -20.22 1.70 8.52
N ASP A 148 -19.15 1.00 8.88
CA ASP A 148 -18.38 1.29 10.09
C ASP A 148 -17.83 2.72 10.09
N ASN A 149 -17.30 3.17 8.94
CA ASN A 149 -16.87 4.55 8.77
C ASN A 149 -18.03 5.55 8.92
N ALA A 150 -19.20 5.25 8.34
CA ALA A 150 -20.39 6.09 8.47
C ALA A 150 -20.90 6.14 9.92
N ILE A 151 -20.88 5.01 10.65
CA ILE A 151 -21.23 4.93 12.07
C ILE A 151 -20.25 5.75 12.90
N SER A 152 -18.95 5.66 12.64
CA SER A 152 -17.93 6.45 13.32
C SER A 152 -18.15 7.96 13.13
N ILE A 153 -18.40 8.41 11.90
CA ILE A 153 -18.71 9.81 11.59
C ILE A 153 -20.02 10.23 12.29
N ALA A 154 -21.04 9.38 12.29
CA ALA A 154 -22.31 9.66 12.95
C ALA A 154 -22.15 9.76 14.48
N MET A 155 -21.34 8.90 15.10
CA MET A 155 -21.03 8.97 16.54
C MET A 155 -20.27 10.25 16.89
N ALA A 156 -19.23 10.60 16.12
CA ALA A 156 -18.50 11.85 16.31
C ALA A 156 -19.41 13.08 16.15
N THR A 157 -20.32 13.05 15.18
CA THR A 157 -21.30 14.12 14.97
C THR A 157 -22.30 14.20 16.13
N LYS A 158 -22.82 13.07 16.60
CA LYS A 158 -23.72 12.99 17.77
C LYS A 158 -23.06 13.54 19.03
N GLU A 159 -21.79 13.19 19.26
CA GLU A 159 -21.01 13.70 20.38
C GLU A 159 -20.85 15.23 20.28
N ASN A 160 -20.48 15.74 19.10
CA ASN A 160 -20.36 17.17 18.85
C ASN A 160 -21.69 17.92 19.06
N ILE A 161 -22.82 17.38 18.60
CA ILE A 161 -24.16 17.95 18.86
C ILE A 161 -24.49 17.95 20.35
N THR A 162 -24.09 16.90 21.08
CA THR A 162 -24.31 16.81 22.52
C THR A 162 -23.51 17.89 23.27
N PHE A 163 -22.24 18.11 22.90
CA PHE A 163 -21.43 19.21 23.41
C PHE A 163 -22.03 20.58 23.09
N GLN A 164 -22.47 20.80 21.85
CA GLN A 164 -23.13 22.04 21.43
C GLN A 164 -24.41 22.30 22.24
N ARG A 165 -25.21 21.27 22.54
CA ARG A 165 -26.39 21.39 23.40
C ARG A 165 -26.01 21.85 24.81
N GLY A 166 -24.92 21.33 25.38
CA GLY A 166 -24.36 21.78 26.65
C GLY A 166 -23.96 23.26 26.60
N MET A 167 -23.28 23.67 25.52
CA MET A 167 -22.91 25.06 25.27
C MET A 167 -24.14 25.98 25.19
N PHE A 168 -25.16 25.61 24.41
CA PHE A 168 -26.40 26.38 24.30
C PHE A 168 -27.13 26.51 25.64
N LYS A 169 -27.15 25.47 26.48
CA LYS A 169 -27.73 25.56 27.83
C LYS A 169 -26.96 26.56 28.71
N SER A 170 -25.63 26.61 28.59
CA SER A 170 -24.80 27.59 29.29
C SER A 170 -25.08 29.02 28.82
N ILE A 171 -25.23 29.22 27.50
CA ILE A 171 -25.59 30.49 26.89
C ILE A 171 -26.98 30.91 27.37
N GLN A 172 -27.96 30.00 27.32
CA GLN A 172 -29.32 30.24 27.80
C GLN A 172 -29.30 30.71 29.26
N THR A 173 -28.55 30.02 30.12
CA THR A 173 -28.40 30.41 31.54
C THR A 173 -27.82 31.82 31.70
N ARG A 174 -26.79 32.16 30.92
CA ARG A 174 -26.19 33.50 30.93
C ARG A 174 -27.16 34.57 30.43
N VAL A 175 -27.89 34.30 29.34
CA VAL A 175 -28.92 35.18 28.78
C VAL A 175 -30.05 35.40 29.79
N THR A 176 -30.54 34.35 30.44
CA THR A 176 -31.54 34.45 31.51
C THR A 176 -31.02 35.26 32.70
N THR A 177 -29.76 35.07 33.08
CA THR A 177 -29.11 35.85 34.16
C THR A 177 -29.03 37.34 33.79
N LEU A 178 -28.71 37.65 32.53
CA LEU A 178 -28.70 39.02 32.02
C LEU A 178 -30.11 39.61 31.95
N ALA A 179 -31.11 38.83 31.49
CA ALA A 179 -32.50 39.23 31.45
C ALA A 179 -33.04 39.60 32.83
N ASN A 180 -32.70 38.82 33.86
CA ASN A 180 -33.05 39.10 35.25
C ASN A 180 -32.36 40.36 35.81
N ARG A 181 -31.29 40.86 35.17
CA ARG A 181 -30.62 42.12 35.53
C ARG A 181 -31.14 43.35 34.79
N PHE A 182 -31.91 43.19 33.71
CA PHE A 182 -32.56 44.33 33.04
C PHE A 182 -33.55 45.09 33.93
N PRO A 183 -34.42 44.47 34.75
CA PRO A 183 -35.31 45.23 35.65
C PRO A 183 -34.54 45.98 36.75
N THR A 184 -33.42 45.45 37.24
CA THR A 184 -32.57 46.19 38.20
C THR A 184 -31.87 47.38 37.55
N ILE A 185 -31.37 47.24 36.31
CA ILE A 185 -30.87 48.37 35.52
C ILE A 185 -31.97 49.41 35.28
N ASN A 186 -33.20 48.98 34.97
CA ASN A 186 -34.33 49.89 34.79
C ASN A 186 -34.67 50.63 36.09
N SER A 187 -34.60 49.97 37.26
CA SER A 187 -34.81 50.63 38.56
C SER A 187 -33.70 51.65 38.91
N LEU A 188 -32.46 51.40 38.50
CA LEU A 188 -31.35 52.35 38.65
C LEU A 188 -31.53 53.55 37.72
N ILE A 189 -31.94 53.32 36.46
CA ILE A 189 -32.27 54.37 35.49
C ILE A 189 -33.45 55.22 36.01
N GLN A 190 -34.50 54.59 36.55
CA GLN A 190 -35.62 55.30 37.16
C GLN A 190 -35.20 56.13 38.38
N LYS A 191 -34.36 55.59 39.28
CA LYS A 191 -33.83 56.34 40.43
C LYS A 191 -32.99 57.55 40.00
N ILE A 192 -32.20 57.41 38.92
CA ILE A 192 -31.41 58.52 38.35
C ILE A 192 -32.34 59.60 37.77
N ASN A 193 -33.36 59.21 37.00
CA ASN A 193 -34.33 60.16 36.44
C ASN A 193 -35.16 60.86 37.52
N LEU A 194 -35.50 60.19 38.63
CA LEU A 194 -36.20 60.82 39.75
C LEU A 194 -35.35 61.87 40.46
N ARG A 195 -34.04 61.65 40.61
CA ARG A 195 -33.13 62.64 41.21
C ARG A 195 -33.02 63.88 40.31
N LYS A 196 -32.86 63.69 39.00
CA LYS A 196 -32.81 64.77 38.01
C LYS A 196 -34.11 65.58 37.94
N ARG A 197 -35.27 64.92 38.12
CA ARG A 197 -36.59 65.58 38.16
C ARG A 197 -36.79 66.40 39.44
N ARG A 198 -36.29 65.93 40.59
CA ARG A 198 -36.30 66.71 41.85
C ARG A 198 -35.48 67.99 41.73
N ASP A 199 -34.27 67.90 41.18
CA ASP A 199 -33.39 69.06 41.04
C ASP A 199 -34.01 70.11 40.09
N SER A 200 -34.65 69.67 39.00
CA SER A 200 -35.38 70.57 38.08
C SER A 200 -36.60 71.24 38.72
N LEU A 201 -37.33 70.54 39.59
CA LEU A 201 -38.48 71.12 40.31
C LEU A 201 -38.05 72.17 41.33
N ILE A 202 -36.97 71.91 42.08
CA ILE A 202 -36.43 72.87 43.04
C ILE A 202 -35.94 74.13 42.30
N LEU A 203 -35.18 73.96 41.22
CA LEU A 203 -34.68 75.09 40.43
C LEU A 203 -35.83 75.93 39.84
N GLY A 204 -36.85 75.28 39.26
CA GLY A 204 -38.03 75.95 38.73
C GLY A 204 -38.82 76.72 39.79
N GLY A 205 -38.96 76.14 41.00
CA GLY A 205 -39.61 76.79 42.13
C GLY A 205 -38.88 78.05 42.60
N VAL A 206 -37.54 78.00 42.72
CA VAL A 206 -36.73 79.16 43.10
C VAL A 206 -36.88 80.29 42.07
N ILE A 207 -36.80 79.96 40.78
CA ILE A 207 -36.97 80.95 39.71
C ILE A 207 -38.36 81.58 39.77
N GLY A 208 -39.42 80.78 39.93
CA GLY A 208 -40.80 81.27 40.03
C GLY A 208 -41.07 82.14 41.25
N VAL A 209 -40.51 81.81 42.41
CA VAL A 209 -40.63 82.65 43.61
C VAL A 209 -39.87 83.97 43.43
N CYS A 210 -38.66 83.93 42.87
CA CYS A 210 -37.89 85.14 42.58
C CYS A 210 -38.61 86.07 41.59
N THR A 211 -39.25 85.54 40.55
CA THR A 211 -40.00 86.37 39.59
C THR A 211 -41.26 86.96 40.21
N ILE A 212 -41.98 86.23 41.07
CA ILE A 212 -43.15 86.75 41.79
C ILE A 212 -42.75 87.87 42.76
N LEU A 213 -41.66 87.69 43.52
CA LEU A 213 -41.15 88.72 44.43
C LEU A 213 -40.73 89.98 43.69
N LEU A 214 -40.07 89.85 42.53
CA LEU A 214 -39.74 91.00 41.69
C LEU A 214 -40.99 91.70 41.17
N LEU A 215 -42.00 90.97 40.70
CA LEU A 215 -43.25 91.58 40.25
C LEU A 215 -43.98 92.32 41.38
N LEU A 216 -44.07 91.73 42.58
CA LEU A 216 -44.64 92.38 43.75
C LEU A 216 -43.87 93.65 44.13
N TYR A 217 -42.53 93.61 44.09
CA TYR A 217 -41.69 94.79 44.33
C TYR A 217 -41.86 95.87 43.26
N THR A 218 -42.14 95.52 42.00
CA THR A 218 -42.38 96.52 40.96
C THR A 218 -43.79 97.13 41.01
N PHE A 219 -44.77 96.41 41.55
CA PHE A 219 -46.16 96.85 41.63
C PHE A 219 -46.54 97.48 42.99
N HIS A 220 -45.64 97.45 43.97
CA HIS A 220 -45.76 98.11 45.27
C HIS A 220 -44.66 99.16 45.43
#